data_AF-A0A4Q3CW95-F1
#
_entry.id   AF-A0A4Q3CW95-F1
#
_cell.length_a   1.000
_cell.length_b   1.000
_cell.length_c   1.000
_cell.angle_alpha   90.00
_cell.angle_beta   90.00
_cell.angle_gamma   90.00
#
_symmetry.space_group_name_H-M   'P 1'
#
loop_
_entity.id
_entity.type
_entity.pdbx_description
1 polymer ?
#
loop_
_entity_poly.entity_id
_entity_poly.type
_entity_poly.pdbx_seq_one_letter_code
_entity_poly.pdbx_strand_id
1 'polypeptide(L)' 'MNKGSSKKYDAKRAEVVKFIAKEMGVTEGYVRQCIAGTATSGRAEEIKRAFNKKYAEVQQVLS' A
#
# COMPACT_ATOMS: atom_id res chain seq x y z
N MET A 1 6.30 -16.54 -22.76
CA MET A 1 6.65 -15.71 -21.59
C MET A 1 5.53 -15.84 -20.58
N ASN A 2 5.81 -16.52 -19.46
CA ASN A 2 4.81 -16.98 -18.51
C ASN A 2 4.22 -15.78 -17.74
N LYS A 3 2.95 -15.42 -17.99
CA LYS A 3 2.20 -14.34 -17.31
C LYS A 3 1.80 -14.77 -15.87
N GLY A 4 2.76 -15.22 -15.07
CA GLY A 4 2.52 -15.99 -13.85
C GLY A 4 2.73 -15.29 -12.50
N SER A 5 3.08 -13.99 -12.45
CA SER A 5 3.70 -13.44 -11.23
C SER A 5 3.07 -12.18 -10.62
N SER A 6 1.90 -11.69 -11.08
CA SER A 6 1.38 -10.37 -10.63
C SER A 6 -0.06 -10.35 -10.14
N LYS A 7 -0.62 -11.50 -9.77
CA LYS A 7 -1.98 -11.61 -9.18
C LYS A 7 -2.00 -11.82 -7.66
N LYS A 8 -0.88 -11.61 -6.97
CA LYS A 8 -0.86 -11.38 -5.51
C LYS A 8 -1.15 -9.91 -5.18
N TYR A 9 -2.20 -9.33 -5.78
CA TYR A 9 -2.87 -8.22 -5.13
C TYR A 9 -3.62 -8.84 -3.96
N ASP A 10 -2.90 -9.03 -2.85
CA ASP A 10 -3.42 -9.62 -1.63
C ASP A 10 -4.63 -8.79 -1.17
N ALA A 11 -5.76 -9.41 -0.86
CA ALA A 11 -6.95 -8.69 -0.40
C ALA A 11 -6.60 -7.80 0.81
N LYS A 12 -5.66 -8.25 1.65
CA LYS A 12 -5.10 -7.48 2.77
C LYS A 12 -4.42 -6.20 2.29
N ARG A 13 -3.65 -6.26 1.19
CA ARG A 13 -2.97 -5.11 0.60
C ARG A 13 -3.99 -4.07 0.13
N ALA A 14 -5.09 -4.51 -0.50
CA ALA A 14 -6.15 -3.61 -0.95
C ALA A 14 -6.85 -2.91 0.24
N GLU A 15 -7.14 -3.64 1.32
CA GLU A 15 -7.74 -3.06 2.52
C GLU A 15 -6.81 -2.06 3.21
N VAL A 16 -5.51 -2.36 3.30
CA VAL A 16 -4.52 -1.42 3.85
C VAL A 16 -4.40 -0.17 2.98
N VAL A 17 -4.45 -0.29 1.65
CA VAL A 17 -4.47 0.88 0.76
C VAL A 17 -5.69 1.77 1.04
N LYS A 18 -6.89 1.19 1.18
CA LYS A 18 -8.11 1.95 1.50
C LYS A 18 -8.00 2.65 2.86
N PHE A 19 -7.48 1.95 3.86
CA PHE A 19 -7.29 2.51 5.20
C PHE A 19 -6.35 3.72 5.16
N ILE A 20 -5.18 3.58 4.54
CA ILE A 20 -4.19 4.68 4.45
C ILE A 20 -4.72 5.84 3.62
N ALA A 21 -5.45 5.57 2.53
CA ALA A 21 -6.08 6.60 1.73
C ALA A 21 -7.06 7.46 2.57
N LYS A 22 -7.89 6.80 3.39
CA LYS A 22 -8.82 7.46 4.31
C LYS A 22 -8.10 8.22 5.43
N GLU A 23 -7.11 7.59 6.07
CA GLU A 23 -6.37 8.16 7.20
C GLU A 23 -5.58 9.41 6.79
N MET A 24 -4.96 9.39 5.60
CA MET A 24 -4.09 10.47 5.12
C MET A 24 -4.84 11.50 4.24
N GLY A 25 -6.14 11.31 4.02
CA GLY A 25 -6.97 12.19 3.18
C GLY A 25 -6.50 12.26 1.72
N VAL A 26 -6.09 11.12 1.14
CA VAL A 26 -5.60 11.01 -0.23
C VAL A 26 -6.35 9.93 -1.01
N THR A 27 -6.15 9.87 -2.33
CA THR A 27 -6.77 8.82 -3.15
C THR A 27 -6.01 7.50 -3.04
N GLU A 28 -6.71 6.37 -3.16
CA GLU A 28 -6.08 5.05 -3.24
C GLU A 28 -5.04 4.95 -4.35
N GLY A 29 -5.31 5.61 -5.49
CA GLY A 29 -4.39 5.67 -6.63
C GLY A 29 -3.05 6.31 -6.24
N TYR A 30 -3.09 7.40 -5.47
CA TYR A 30 -1.89 8.06 -4.98
C TYR A 30 -1.12 7.19 -3.98
N VAL A 31 -1.81 6.50 -3.07
CA VAL A 31 -1.16 5.51 -2.18
C VAL A 31 -0.47 4.41 -2.99
N ARG A 32 -1.12 3.88 -4.04
CA ARG A 32 -0.55 2.88 -4.93
C ARG A 32 0.70 3.39 -5.67
N GLN A 33 0.73 4.66 -6.07
CA GLN A 33 1.91 5.28 -6.66
C GLN A 33 3.05 5.43 -5.65
N CYS A 34 2.75 5.84 -4.41
CA CYS A 34 3.73 5.96 -3.33
C CYS A 34 4.40 4.61 -3.02
N ILE A 35 3.62 3.54 -2.88
CA ILE A 35 4.16 2.19 -2.61
C ILE A 35 4.86 1.58 -3.83
N ALA A 36 4.48 1.97 -5.05
CA ALA A 36 5.17 1.58 -6.28
C ALA A 36 6.46 2.39 -6.53
N GLY A 37 6.72 3.44 -5.74
CA GLY A 37 7.87 4.33 -5.91
C GLY A 37 7.77 5.28 -7.11
N THR A 38 6.59 5.45 -7.71
CA THR A 38 6.37 6.36 -8.84
C THR A 38 6.05 7.79 -8.40
N ALA A 39 5.76 8.01 -7.12
CA ALA A 39 5.64 9.33 -6.52
C ALA A 39 6.83 9.60 -5.59
N THR A 40 7.57 10.67 -5.86
CA THR A 40 8.77 11.07 -5.11
C THR A 40 8.55 12.43 -4.47
N SER A 41 8.07 12.43 -3.23
CA SER A 41 7.90 13.62 -2.39
C SER A 41 8.01 13.23 -0.92
N GLY A 42 8.27 14.19 -0.02
CA GLY A 42 8.27 13.92 1.43
C GLY A 42 6.97 13.24 1.88
N ARG A 43 5.83 13.73 1.38
CA ARG A 43 4.51 13.17 1.63
C ARG A 43 4.35 11.74 1.10
N ALA A 44 4.94 11.43 -0.06
CA ALA A 44 4.89 10.07 -0.62
C ALA A 44 5.68 9.07 0.24
N GLU A 45 6.84 9.47 0.76
CA GLU A 45 7.64 8.64 1.67
C GLU A 45 6.93 8.43 3.02
N GLU A 46 6.23 9.44 3.53
CA GLU A 46 5.37 9.30 4.71
C GLU A 46 4.23 8.28 4.48
N ILE A 47 3.51 8.40 3.36
CA ILE A 47 2.44 7.46 2.98
C ILE A 47 2.99 6.03 2.84
N LYS A 48 4.14 5.87 2.20
CA LYS A 48 4.80 4.57 2.03
C LYS A 48 5.19 3.94 3.39
N ARG A 49 5.72 4.74 4.31
CA ARG A 49 6.04 4.30 5.68
C ARG A 49 4.78 3.89 6.45
N ALA A 50 3.73 4.71 6.41
CA ALA A 50 2.45 4.41 7.07
C ALA A 50 1.85 3.10 6.53
N PHE A 51 1.85 2.94 5.20
CA PHE A 51 1.41 1.71 4.54
C PHE A 51 2.20 0.48 5.00
N ASN A 52 3.54 0.54 4.99
CA ASN A 52 4.37 -0.60 5.38
C ASN A 52 4.16 -1.00 6.83
N LYS A 53 4.05 -0.02 7.75
CA LYS A 53 3.76 -0.27 9.16
C LYS A 53 2.40 -0.98 9.30
N LYS A 54 1.35 -0.45 8.67
CA LYS A 54 0.01 -1.02 8.78
C LYS A 54 -0.10 -2.39 8.13
N TYR A 55 0.57 -2.59 7.01
CA TYR A 55 0.61 -3.88 6.32
C TYR A 55 1.30 -4.94 7.18
N ALA A 56 2.41 -4.60 7.85
CA ALA A 56 3.09 -5.51 8.77
C ALA A 56 2.21 -5.91 9.96
N GLU A 57 1.49 -4.95 10.57
CA GLU A 57 0.52 -5.23 11.64
C GLU A 57 -0.57 -6.23 11.18
N VAL A 58 -1.17 -5.98 10.00
CA VAL A 58 -2.22 -6.86 9.45
C VAL A 58 -1.67 -8.25 9.09
N GLN A 59 -0.41 -8.34 8.65
CA GLN A 59 0.23 -9.63 8.41
C GLN A 59 0.42 -10.41 9.71
N GLN A 60 0.87 -9.77 10.80
CA GLN A 60 1.09 -10.43 12.10
C GLN A 60 -0.20 -10.93 12.76
N VAL A 61 -1.30 -10.17 12.67
CA VAL A 61 -2.59 -10.55 13.28
C VAL A 61 -3.27 -11.73 12.57
N LEU A 62 -3.00 -11.90 11.27
CA LEU A 62 -3.60 -12.96 10.44
C LEU A 62 -2.62 -14.11 10.18
N SER A 63 -1.55 -14.20 10.98
CA SER A 63 -0.50 -15.21 10.87
C SER A 63 -0.68 -16.36 11.84
#